data_AF-A0A0F9AUD1-F1
#
_entry.id   AF-A0A0F9AUD1-F1
#
_cell.length_a   1.000
_cell.length_b   1.000
_cell.length_c   1.000
_cell.angle_alpha   90.00
_cell.angle_beta   90.00
_cell.angle_gamma   90.00
#
_symmetry.space_group_name_H-M   'P 1'
#
loop_
_entity.id
_entity.type
_entity.pdbx_description
1 polymer ?
#
loop_
_entity_poly.entity_id
_entity_poly.type
_entity_poly.pdbx_seq_one_letter_code
_entity_poly.pdbx_strand_id
1 'polypeptide(L)'
;IKGIELSDYIPPVEYDDLIEKEVRTPEEELRINAYEKKVPLKYSKAVGNPIDDYVAFYSLEKPDDYPDMSFYEDDFFLMEHSAFYKEVYLGTLGNQRADFRLTPPTRALLDKWIVYNKIQNNQTARDQSRLDNPDLDEWGVSVGIWTRTMSEKRRRQEQTATERFEEDVRKAEEEREKLLEGGELN
;
A
#
# COMPACT_ATOMS: atom_id res chain seq x y z
N ILE A 1 34.27 -18.29 11.19
CA ILE A 1 33.04 -18.77 11.86
C ILE A 1 32.47 -17.58 12.63
N LYS A 2 31.46 -16.88 12.09
CA LYS A 2 30.74 -15.85 12.85
C LYS A 2 29.64 -16.59 13.61
N GLY A 3 29.72 -16.54 14.94
CA GLY A 3 28.71 -17.13 15.82
C GLY A 3 27.37 -16.44 15.58
N ILE A 4 26.35 -17.25 15.31
CA ILE A 4 24.96 -16.79 15.34
C ILE A 4 24.63 -16.74 16.83
N GLU A 5 24.55 -15.55 17.41
CA GLU A 5 24.03 -15.39 18.77
C GLU A 5 22.60 -15.92 18.80
N LEU A 6 22.38 -16.97 19.61
CA LEU A 6 21.05 -17.39 20.01
C LEU A 6 20.41 -16.19 20.72
N SER A 7 19.32 -15.65 20.18
CA SER A 7 18.64 -14.54 20.84
C SER A 7 18.18 -14.97 22.23
N ASP A 8 18.67 -14.32 23.28
CA ASP A 8 18.21 -14.43 24.68
C ASP A 8 16.83 -13.79 24.85
N TYR A 9 15.89 -14.11 23.96
CA TYR A 9 14.52 -13.63 24.06
C TYR A 9 13.87 -14.31 25.27
N ILE A 10 13.65 -13.52 26.33
CA ILE A 10 12.94 -13.92 27.52
C ILE A 10 11.59 -13.19 27.48
N PRO A 11 10.45 -13.90 27.36
CA PRO A 11 9.14 -13.28 27.46
C PRO A 11 9.01 -12.47 28.76
N PRO A 12 8.26 -11.36 28.75
CA PRO A 12 8.01 -10.59 29.97
C PRO A 12 7.09 -11.37 30.91
N VAL A 13 7.06 -10.99 32.20
CA VAL A 13 6.14 -11.59 33.20
C VAL A 13 4.67 -11.49 32.75
N GLU A 14 4.33 -10.41 32.03
CA GLU A 14 3.01 -10.24 31.42
C GLU A 14 2.62 -11.43 30.51
N TYR A 15 3.56 -12.09 29.84
CA TYR A 15 3.28 -13.29 29.05
C TYR A 15 2.76 -14.43 29.93
N ASP A 16 3.41 -14.68 31.08
CA ASP A 16 3.00 -15.72 32.02
C ASP A 16 1.60 -15.41 32.59
N ASP A 17 1.37 -14.14 32.96
CA ASP A 17 0.06 -13.69 33.43
C ASP A 17 -1.05 -13.89 32.38
N LEU A 18 -0.74 -13.67 31.09
CA LEU A 18 -1.69 -13.82 29.99
C LEU A 18 -2.02 -15.29 29.71
N ILE A 19 -1.02 -16.19 29.68
CA ILE A 19 -1.27 -17.62 29.42
C ILE A 19 -2.01 -18.33 30.55
N GLU A 20 -1.93 -17.81 31.78
CA GLU A 20 -2.65 -18.35 32.94
C GLU A 20 -4.14 -17.93 32.98
N LYS A 21 -4.56 -16.96 32.15
CA LYS A 21 -5.97 -16.53 32.10
C LYS A 21 -6.86 -17.62 31.52
N GLU A 22 -7.95 -17.92 32.25
CA GLU A 22 -8.98 -18.87 31.81
C GLU A 22 -9.71 -18.38 30.55
N VAL A 23 -9.93 -17.07 30.42
CA VAL A 23 -10.56 -16.44 29.26
C VAL A 23 -9.69 -15.27 28.81
N ARG A 24 -9.41 -15.21 27.50
CA ARG A 24 -8.59 -14.19 26.85
C ARG A 24 -9.39 -13.46 25.78
N THR A 25 -9.13 -12.17 25.65
CA THR A 25 -9.66 -11.33 24.57
C THR A 25 -8.87 -11.56 23.27
N PRO A 26 -9.42 -11.20 22.09
CA PRO A 26 -8.68 -11.30 20.83
C PRO A 26 -7.34 -10.53 20.84
N GLU A 27 -7.30 -9.36 21.49
CA GLU A 27 -6.08 -8.57 21.61
C GLU A 27 -5.00 -9.31 22.43
N GLU A 28 -5.40 -9.94 23.53
CA GLU A 28 -4.49 -10.72 24.38
C GLU A 28 -3.95 -11.96 23.67
N GLU A 29 -4.76 -12.62 22.84
CA GLU A 29 -4.29 -13.71 21.98
C GLU A 29 -3.24 -13.22 20.97
N LEU A 30 -3.43 -12.02 20.39
CA LEU A 30 -2.42 -11.41 19.51
C LEU A 30 -1.14 -11.03 20.27
N ARG A 31 -1.23 -10.54 21.51
CA ARG A 31 -0.07 -10.26 22.36
C ARG A 31 0.72 -11.53 22.64
N ILE A 32 0.04 -12.61 23.03
CA ILE A 32 0.65 -13.93 23.21
C ILE A 32 1.33 -14.37 21.92
N ASN A 33 0.67 -14.25 20.76
CA ASN A 33 1.27 -14.62 19.49
C ASN A 33 2.52 -13.80 19.18
N ALA A 34 2.52 -12.49 19.46
CA ALA A 34 3.69 -11.64 19.31
C ALA A 34 4.88 -12.17 20.13
N TYR A 35 4.63 -12.55 21.39
CA TYR A 35 5.66 -13.10 22.26
C TYR A 35 6.16 -14.47 21.78
N GLU A 36 5.28 -15.36 21.33
CA GLU A 36 5.64 -16.66 20.74
C GLU A 36 6.48 -16.51 19.47
N LYS A 37 6.17 -15.49 18.65
CA LYS A 37 6.94 -15.11 17.46
C LYS A 37 8.23 -14.38 17.78
N LYS A 38 8.52 -14.14 19.06
CA LYS A 38 9.72 -13.43 19.54
C LYS A 38 9.81 -12.02 18.96
N VAL A 39 8.67 -11.35 18.82
CA VAL A 39 8.62 -9.93 18.49
C VAL A 39 9.40 -9.18 19.57
N PRO A 40 10.33 -8.28 19.21
CA PRO A 40 11.15 -7.58 20.18
C PRO A 40 10.28 -6.75 21.12
N LEU A 41 10.67 -6.65 22.39
CA LEU A 41 9.94 -5.84 23.38
C LEU A 41 10.15 -4.33 23.22
N LYS A 42 11.15 -3.94 22.42
CA LYS A 42 11.48 -2.54 22.09
C LYS A 42 12.13 -2.46 20.72
N TYR A 43 11.89 -1.38 20.01
CA TYR A 43 12.63 -1.08 18.79
C TYR A 43 14.09 -0.76 19.08
N SER A 44 14.96 -1.02 18.10
CA SER A 44 16.40 -0.76 18.20
C SER A 44 16.73 0.74 18.24
N LYS A 45 15.94 1.57 17.53
CA LYS A 45 16.23 3.00 17.30
C LYS A 45 15.01 3.93 17.33
N ALA A 46 13.81 3.42 17.64
CA ALA A 46 12.57 4.16 17.47
C ALA A 46 11.76 4.30 18.77
N VAL A 47 10.86 5.29 18.76
CA VAL A 47 9.76 5.46 19.72
C VAL A 47 8.61 4.55 19.28
N GLY A 48 7.93 3.91 20.22
CA GLY A 48 6.83 2.96 19.96
C GLY A 48 7.05 1.65 20.70
N ASN A 49 6.08 0.75 20.58
CA ASN A 49 6.12 -0.58 21.20
C ASN A 49 5.86 -1.64 20.12
N PRO A 50 6.84 -2.52 19.81
CA PRO A 50 6.67 -3.49 18.74
C PRO A 50 5.59 -4.53 19.00
N ILE A 51 5.27 -4.81 20.26
CA ILE A 51 4.16 -5.69 20.64
C ILE A 51 2.82 -5.00 20.35
N ASP A 52 2.67 -3.74 20.74
CA ASP A 52 1.43 -2.99 20.46
C ASP A 52 1.24 -2.77 18.97
N ASP A 53 2.31 -2.46 18.22
CA ASP A 53 2.24 -2.31 16.77
C ASP A 53 1.94 -3.64 16.07
N TYR A 54 2.45 -4.77 16.59
CA TYR A 54 2.10 -6.11 16.11
C TYR A 54 0.60 -6.37 16.28
N VAL A 55 0.09 -6.12 17.48
CA VAL A 55 -1.33 -6.29 17.81
C VAL A 55 -2.18 -5.40 16.92
N ALA A 56 -1.82 -4.12 16.77
CA ALA A 56 -2.54 -3.18 15.93
C ALA A 56 -2.59 -3.64 14.47
N PHE A 57 -1.45 -4.07 13.90
CA PHE A 57 -1.37 -4.57 12.53
C PHE A 57 -2.26 -5.80 12.31
N TYR A 58 -2.21 -6.78 13.22
CA TYR A 58 -2.99 -8.02 13.09
C TYR A 58 -4.45 -7.89 13.54
N SER A 59 -4.82 -6.74 14.12
CA SER A 59 -6.21 -6.37 14.42
C SER A 59 -6.87 -5.60 13.27
N LEU A 60 -6.15 -5.30 12.19
CA LEU A 60 -6.75 -4.67 11.02
C LEU A 60 -7.71 -5.65 10.34
N GLU A 61 -8.98 -5.25 10.27
CA GLU A 61 -10.03 -6.07 9.67
C GLU A 61 -10.47 -5.48 8.33
N LYS A 62 -10.45 -6.33 7.29
CA LYS A 62 -11.02 -5.98 5.99
C LYS A 62 -12.56 -6.01 6.11
N PRO A 63 -13.27 -4.91 5.84
CA PRO A 63 -14.74 -4.89 5.91
C PRO A 63 -15.39 -5.94 4.99
N ASP A 64 -16.51 -6.53 5.43
CA ASP A 64 -17.23 -7.54 4.65
C ASP A 64 -17.68 -7.05 3.27
N ASP A 65 -17.99 -5.75 3.15
CA ASP A 65 -18.44 -5.12 1.91
C ASP A 65 -17.28 -4.53 1.08
N TYR A 66 -16.03 -4.80 1.46
CA TYR A 66 -14.86 -4.28 0.79
C TYR A 66 -14.69 -4.95 -0.59
N PRO A 67 -14.40 -4.20 -1.66
CA PRO A 67 -14.28 -4.76 -3.01
C PRO A 67 -13.21 -5.85 -3.13
N ASP A 68 -13.33 -6.68 -4.17
CA ASP A 68 -12.33 -7.70 -4.49
C ASP A 68 -11.04 -7.06 -5.05
N MET A 69 -10.26 -6.49 -4.12
CA MET A 69 -8.98 -5.83 -4.33
C MET A 69 -8.14 -5.91 -3.05
N SER A 70 -6.87 -5.49 -3.15
CA SER A 70 -5.95 -5.42 -2.02
C SER A 70 -6.50 -4.58 -0.87
N PHE A 71 -6.21 -5.01 0.36
CA PHE A 71 -6.54 -4.27 1.57
C PHE A 71 -5.40 -3.31 1.89
N TYR A 72 -5.59 -2.03 1.57
CA TYR A 72 -4.51 -1.03 1.61
C TYR A 72 -4.23 -0.47 3.00
N GLU A 73 -5.07 -0.75 4.01
CA GLU A 73 -4.77 -0.34 5.39
C GLU A 73 -3.51 -1.03 5.94
N ASP A 74 -3.24 -2.28 5.52
CA ASP A 74 -1.98 -2.96 5.83
C ASP A 74 -0.80 -2.15 5.28
N ASP A 75 -0.87 -1.71 4.02
CA ASP A 75 0.19 -0.92 3.39
C ASP A 75 0.37 0.43 4.10
N PHE A 76 -0.73 1.14 4.41
CA PHE A 76 -0.67 2.40 5.14
C PHE A 76 -0.02 2.21 6.52
N PHE A 77 -0.39 1.15 7.25
CA PHE A 77 0.21 0.84 8.54
C PHE A 77 1.71 0.63 8.40
N LEU A 78 2.16 -0.17 7.43
CA LEU A 78 3.60 -0.42 7.22
C LEU A 78 4.37 0.84 6.82
N MET A 79 3.74 1.76 6.08
CA MET A 79 4.32 3.05 5.72
C MET A 79 4.43 4.00 6.91
N GLU A 80 3.43 4.02 7.79
CA GLU A 80 3.36 4.88 8.97
C GLU A 80 4.23 4.35 10.13
N HIS A 81 4.32 3.02 10.27
CA HIS A 81 5.08 2.33 11.31
C HIS A 81 6.39 1.75 10.75
N SER A 82 7.26 2.62 10.24
CA SER A 82 8.49 2.17 9.54
C SER A 82 9.46 1.35 10.41
N ALA A 83 9.43 1.51 11.74
CA ALA A 83 10.20 0.70 12.67
C ALA A 83 9.64 -0.72 12.78
N PHE A 84 8.30 -0.85 12.91
CA PHE A 84 7.58 -2.12 12.83
C PHE A 84 7.89 -2.84 11.51
N TYR A 85 7.77 -2.14 10.38
CA TYR A 85 8.00 -2.73 9.07
C TYR A 85 9.41 -3.33 8.95
N LYS A 86 10.44 -2.62 9.40
CA LYS A 86 11.83 -3.08 9.28
C LYS A 86 12.19 -4.18 10.27
N GLU A 87 11.88 -3.98 11.55
CA GLU A 87 12.40 -4.83 12.61
C GLU A 87 11.50 -6.05 12.84
N VAL A 88 10.17 -5.87 12.76
CA VAL A 88 9.22 -6.95 13.00
C VAL A 88 8.78 -7.60 11.71
N TYR A 89 8.17 -6.85 10.78
CA TYR A 89 7.57 -7.42 9.58
C TYR A 89 8.60 -8.08 8.65
N LEU A 90 9.67 -7.37 8.30
CA LEU A 90 10.75 -7.93 7.47
C LEU A 90 11.77 -8.75 8.27
N GLY A 91 12.05 -8.33 9.51
CA GLY A 91 13.07 -8.94 10.37
C GLY A 91 12.57 -10.20 11.08
N THR A 92 11.81 -10.02 12.17
CA THR A 92 11.31 -11.12 13.01
C THR A 92 10.40 -12.08 12.26
N LEU A 93 9.44 -11.57 11.49
CA LEU A 93 8.44 -12.38 10.80
C LEU A 93 8.94 -12.92 9.46
N GLY A 94 9.98 -12.30 8.88
CA GLY A 94 10.57 -12.74 7.61
C GLY A 94 9.63 -12.58 6.41
N ASN A 95 8.67 -11.66 6.48
CA ASN A 95 7.76 -11.39 5.37
C ASN A 95 8.49 -10.78 4.17
N GLN A 96 7.89 -10.90 2.99
CA GLN A 96 8.43 -10.29 1.78
C GLN A 96 8.26 -8.76 1.80
N ARG A 97 9.12 -8.07 1.05
CA ARG A 97 9.02 -6.62 0.89
C ARG A 97 7.68 -6.24 0.24
N ALA A 98 6.91 -5.39 0.90
CA ALA A 98 5.67 -4.85 0.37
C ALA A 98 5.92 -3.91 -0.82
N ASP A 99 5.01 -3.93 -1.79
CA ASP A 99 5.06 -3.09 -2.98
C ASP A 99 4.10 -1.90 -2.86
N PHE A 100 4.64 -0.79 -2.31
CA PHE A 100 3.85 0.42 -2.08
C PHE A 100 3.58 1.26 -3.34
N ARG A 101 4.04 0.83 -4.52
CA ARG A 101 3.86 1.61 -5.76
C ARG A 101 2.38 1.75 -6.15
N LEU A 102 1.56 0.78 -5.76
CA LEU A 102 0.13 0.75 -6.04
C LEU A 102 -0.73 1.22 -4.86
N THR A 103 -0.10 1.68 -3.77
CA THR A 103 -0.81 2.20 -2.61
C THR A 103 -1.26 3.65 -2.90
N PRO A 104 -2.53 3.99 -2.68
CA PRO A 104 -2.98 5.38 -2.78
C PRO A 104 -2.17 6.30 -1.85
N PRO A 105 -1.77 7.51 -2.27
CA PRO A 105 -1.01 8.44 -1.42
C PRO A 105 -1.70 8.87 -0.13
N THR A 106 -3.03 8.81 -0.09
CA THR A 106 -3.83 9.21 1.09
C THR A 106 -5.04 8.30 1.26
N ARG A 107 -5.54 8.18 2.50
CA ARG A 107 -6.78 7.46 2.80
C ARG A 107 -8.00 8.08 2.11
N ALA A 108 -8.04 9.41 1.94
CA ALA A 108 -9.10 10.07 1.16
C ALA A 108 -9.14 9.61 -0.31
N LEU A 109 -7.98 9.32 -0.90
CA LEU A 109 -7.91 8.74 -2.23
C LEU A 109 -8.29 7.26 -2.24
N LEU A 110 -7.91 6.52 -1.19
CA LEU A 110 -8.35 5.13 -0.98
C LEU A 110 -9.89 5.04 -0.94
N ASP A 111 -10.58 5.94 -0.25
CA ASP A 111 -12.05 5.95 -0.21
C ASP A 111 -12.66 6.05 -1.61
N LYS A 112 -12.15 6.98 -2.43
CA LYS A 112 -12.57 7.14 -3.83
C LYS A 112 -12.28 5.88 -4.65
N TRP A 113 -11.11 5.25 -4.42
CA TRP A 113 -10.71 4.03 -5.09
C TRP A 113 -11.59 2.83 -4.71
N ILE A 114 -11.98 2.70 -3.44
CA ILE A 114 -12.92 1.68 -2.96
C ILE A 114 -14.27 1.88 -3.64
N VAL A 115 -14.81 3.10 -3.65
CA VAL A 115 -16.09 3.43 -4.31
C VAL A 115 -16.03 3.05 -5.80
N TYR A 116 -14.95 3.40 -6.49
CA TYR A 116 -14.76 3.03 -7.88
C TYR A 116 -14.75 1.51 -8.11
N ASN A 117 -14.09 0.74 -7.23
CA ASN A 117 -14.03 -0.73 -7.36
C ASN A 117 -15.32 -1.44 -6.97
N LYS A 118 -16.19 -0.81 -6.18
CA LYS A 118 -17.57 -1.32 -5.94
C LYS A 118 -18.45 -1.22 -7.19
N ILE A 119 -18.11 -0.39 -8.18
CA ILE A 119 -18.85 -0.29 -9.44
C ILE A 119 -18.48 -1.49 -10.35
N GLN A 120 -19.29 -2.55 -10.27
CA GLN A 120 -19.11 -3.75 -11.07
C GLN A 120 -19.93 -3.71 -12.37
N ASN A 121 -19.34 -4.22 -13.45
CA ASN A 121 -20.02 -4.45 -14.74
C ASN A 121 -20.72 -3.22 -15.36
N ASN A 122 -20.31 -2.00 -15.01
CA ASN A 122 -20.88 -0.76 -15.55
C ASN A 122 -19.79 0.25 -15.93
N GLN A 123 -19.31 0.16 -17.18
CA GLN A 123 -18.22 1.02 -17.65
C GLN A 123 -18.60 2.50 -17.68
N THR A 124 -19.85 2.84 -18.01
CA THR A 124 -20.31 4.23 -18.02
C THR A 124 -20.24 4.86 -16.63
N ALA A 125 -20.69 4.13 -15.60
CA ALA A 125 -20.61 4.61 -14.22
C ALA A 125 -19.15 4.70 -13.72
N ARG A 126 -18.28 3.76 -14.13
CA ARG A 126 -16.84 3.82 -13.81
C ARG A 126 -16.15 5.02 -14.45
N ASP A 127 -16.42 5.26 -15.73
CA ASP A 127 -15.90 6.42 -16.47
C ASP A 127 -16.38 7.72 -15.81
N GLN A 128 -17.67 7.80 -15.43
CA GLN A 128 -18.22 8.96 -14.72
C GLN A 128 -17.59 9.16 -13.33
N SER A 129 -17.40 8.08 -12.56
CA SER A 129 -16.72 8.14 -11.26
C SER A 129 -15.30 8.70 -11.35
N ARG A 130 -14.55 8.35 -12.40
CA ARG A 130 -13.22 8.92 -12.66
C ARG A 130 -13.29 10.41 -13.01
N LEU A 131 -14.26 10.81 -13.83
CA LEU A 131 -14.46 12.21 -14.20
C LEU A 131 -14.81 13.09 -12.99
N ASP A 132 -15.62 12.56 -12.09
CA ASP A 132 -16.03 13.25 -10.87
C ASP A 132 -14.92 13.29 -9.81
N ASN A 133 -13.84 12.52 -9.99
CA ASN A 133 -12.70 12.44 -9.08
C ASN A 133 -11.36 12.56 -9.85
N PRO A 134 -10.97 13.78 -10.26
CA PRO A 134 -9.76 13.99 -11.07
C PRO A 134 -8.47 13.49 -10.42
N ASP A 135 -8.36 13.62 -9.10
CA ASP A 135 -7.21 13.13 -8.33
C ASP A 135 -7.08 11.60 -8.36
N LEU A 136 -8.22 10.90 -8.28
CA LEU A 136 -8.26 9.45 -8.48
C LEU A 136 -7.79 9.11 -9.89
N ASP A 137 -8.35 9.79 -10.90
CA ASP A 137 -8.04 9.59 -12.32
C ASP A 137 -6.56 9.80 -12.65
N GLU A 138 -5.98 10.90 -12.16
CA GLU A 138 -4.56 11.23 -12.30
C GLU A 138 -3.66 10.19 -11.62
N TRP A 139 -3.98 9.82 -10.37
CA TRP A 139 -3.22 8.81 -9.65
C TRP A 139 -3.24 7.47 -10.40
N GLY A 140 -4.41 6.99 -10.82
CA GLY A 140 -4.53 5.70 -11.52
C GLY A 140 -3.78 5.68 -12.85
N VAL A 141 -3.65 6.82 -13.53
CA VAL A 141 -2.76 6.95 -14.70
C VAL A 141 -1.29 6.92 -14.29
N SER A 142 -0.91 7.65 -13.24
CA SER A 142 0.48 7.72 -12.77
C SER A 142 1.06 6.37 -12.35
N VAL A 143 0.22 5.48 -11.80
CA VAL A 143 0.62 4.13 -11.37
C VAL A 143 0.33 3.05 -12.42
N GLY A 144 -0.14 3.43 -13.62
CA GLY A 144 -0.33 2.54 -14.75
C GLY A 144 -1.61 1.67 -14.71
N ILE A 145 -2.55 1.94 -13.81
CA ILE A 145 -3.88 1.29 -13.79
C ILE A 145 -4.67 1.72 -15.04
N TRP A 146 -4.52 2.97 -15.47
CA TRP A 146 -5.10 3.50 -16.69
C TRP A 146 -4.06 4.08 -17.62
N THR A 147 -4.32 4.03 -18.92
CA THR A 147 -3.40 4.56 -19.93
C THR A 147 -3.47 6.07 -20.07
N ARG A 148 -4.63 6.68 -19.81
CA ARG A 148 -4.89 8.11 -19.95
C ARG A 148 -6.00 8.56 -19.01
N THR A 149 -5.97 9.85 -18.68
CA THR A 149 -7.03 10.51 -17.92
C THR A 149 -8.31 10.56 -18.75
N MET A 150 -9.45 10.62 -18.08
CA MET A 150 -10.77 10.75 -18.71
C MET A 150 -10.92 12.08 -19.45
N SER A 151 -10.31 13.15 -18.94
CA SER A 151 -10.25 14.44 -19.63
C SER A 151 -9.54 14.33 -20.97
N GLU A 152 -8.39 13.65 -21.02
CA GLU A 152 -7.65 13.40 -22.28
C GLU A 152 -8.43 12.47 -23.22
N LYS A 153 -9.11 11.45 -22.67
CA LYS A 153 -9.97 10.54 -23.44
C LYS A 153 -11.10 11.30 -24.14
N ARG A 154 -11.78 12.20 -23.45
CA ARG A 154 -12.86 13.05 -24.01
C ARG A 154 -12.33 14.00 -25.08
N ARG A 155 -11.24 14.71 -24.80
CA ARG A 155 -10.60 15.62 -25.76
C ARG A 155 -10.27 14.92 -27.07
N ARG A 156 -9.74 13.68 -27.02
CA ARG A 156 -9.45 12.87 -28.21
C ARG A 156 -10.70 12.35 -28.94
N GLN A 157 -11.82 12.17 -28.25
CA GLN A 157 -13.08 11.76 -28.90
C GLN A 157 -13.68 12.88 -29.74
N GLU A 158 -13.40 14.14 -29.39
CA GLU A 158 -13.86 15.33 -30.12
C GLU A 158 -12.97 15.64 -31.35
N GLN A 159 -11.78 15.04 -31.44
CA GLN A 159 -10.84 15.22 -32.55
C GLN A 159 -11.16 14.30 -33.74
N THR A 160 -10.94 14.83 -34.94
CA THR A 160 -10.92 14.05 -36.17
C THR A 160 -9.78 13.03 -36.17
N ALA A 161 -9.82 12.06 -37.08
CA ALA A 161 -8.76 11.05 -37.20
C ALA A 161 -7.41 11.67 -37.55
N THR A 162 -7.39 12.72 -38.38
CA THR A 162 -6.18 13.43 -38.80
C THR A 162 -5.57 14.22 -37.64
N GLU A 163 -6.37 14.97 -36.89
CA GLU A 163 -5.88 15.75 -35.73
C GLU A 163 -5.27 14.86 -34.65
N ARG A 164 -5.84 13.66 -34.42
CA ARG A 164 -5.24 12.67 -33.50
C ARG A 164 -3.89 12.16 -33.98
N PHE A 165 -3.79 11.83 -35.27
CA PHE A 165 -2.55 11.32 -35.85
C PHE A 165 -1.43 12.37 -35.80
N GLU A 166 -1.72 13.61 -36.19
CA GLU A 166 -0.75 14.71 -36.15
C GLU A 166 -0.27 14.99 -34.72
N GLU A 167 -1.16 14.92 -33.73
CA GLU A 167 -0.79 15.11 -32.33
C GLU A 167 0.09 13.95 -31.79
N ASP A 168 -0.26 12.70 -32.12
CA ASP A 168 0.52 11.53 -31.72
C ASP A 168 1.93 11.55 -32.35
N VAL A 169 2.04 11.97 -33.62
CA VAL A 169 3.34 12.17 -34.29
C VAL A 169 4.14 13.26 -33.59
N ARG A 170 3.54 14.42 -33.32
CA ARG A 170 4.23 15.53 -32.63
C ARG A 170 4.74 15.13 -31.24
N LYS A 171 3.92 14.42 -30.45
CA LYS A 171 4.34 13.93 -29.13
C LYS A 171 5.51 12.94 -29.23
N ALA A 172 5.47 12.03 -30.19
CA ALA A 172 6.56 11.09 -30.42
C ALA A 172 7.86 11.79 -30.85
N GLU A 173 7.76 12.86 -31.65
CA GLU A 173 8.91 13.70 -32.01
C GLU A 173 9.48 14.46 -30.81
N GLU A 174 8.63 15.07 -29.97
CA GLU A 174 9.05 15.75 -28.74
C GLU A 174 9.69 14.79 -27.73
N GLU A 175 9.15 13.58 -27.55
CA GLU A 175 9.75 12.55 -26.69
C GLU A 175 11.10 12.08 -27.23
N ARG A 176 11.22 11.90 -28.55
CA ARG A 176 12.48 11.57 -29.20
C ARG A 176 13.53 12.67 -29.03
N GLU A 177 13.14 13.93 -29.17
CA GLU A 177 14.02 15.08 -28.99
C GLU A 177 14.53 15.17 -27.55
N LYS A 178 13.65 15.04 -26.55
CA LYS A 178 14.04 15.00 -25.13
C LYS A 178 14.99 13.85 -24.80
N LEU A 179 14.81 12.68 -25.42
CA LEU A 179 15.71 11.54 -25.23
C LEU A 179 17.08 11.76 -25.88
N LEU A 180 17.14 12.49 -27.00
CA LEU A 180 18.41 12.86 -27.65
C LEU A 180 19.15 13.93 -26.83
N GLU A 181 18.45 14.96 -26.36
CA GLU A 181 19.04 16.00 -25.49
C GLU A 181 19.48 15.43 -24.13
N GLY A 182 18.73 14.50 -23.55
CA GLY A 182 19.10 13.80 -22.31
C GLY A 182 20.19 12.75 -22.48
N GLY A 183 20.45 12.30 -23.71
CA GLY A 183 21.48 11.31 -24.06
C GLY A 183 22.86 11.92 -24.35
N GLU A 184 22.96 13.23 -24.56
CA GLU A 184 24.22 13.95 -24.84
C GLU A 184 25.03 14.34 -23.58
N LEU A 185 24.61 13.89 -22.38
CA LEU A 185 25.30 14.17 -21.10
C LEU A 185 25.83 12.92 -20.36
N ASN A 186 26.17 11.83 -21.07
CA ASN A 186 26.93 10.70 -20.51
C ASN A 186 28.20 10.40 -21.31
#